data_AF-A0AAC9HS58-F1
#
_entry.id   AF-A0AAC9HS58-F1
#
_cell.length_a   1.000
_cell.length_b   1.000
_cell.length_c   1.000
_cell.angle_alpha   90.00
_cell.angle_beta   90.00
_cell.angle_gamma   90.00
#
_symmetry.space_group_name_H-M   'P 1'
#
loop_
_entity.id
_entity.type
_entity.pdbx_description
1 polymer ?
#
loop_
_entity_poly.entity_id
_entity_poly.type
_entity_poly.pdbx_seq_one_letter_code
_entity_poly.pdbx_strand_id
1 'polypeptide(L)'
;MTEYAEQPCYIEQVTAPLVGLICDRHTVVVAVGAAIPTDGDRVETLCGQWMIIGPPPTEAVPGIPATHFADCADCHAIRTEEPENEQASAPLRFFVRLRGTVDVHIASADPTIAELLITQCGRRFRPGDDLELLDAGDGAPCVRCLLLSLSGSLRQVDAAASLAQSSTPLPHPAAAINPFWSVPIGVRVVPWARH
;
A
#
# COMPACT_ATOMS: atom_id res chain seq x y z
N MET A 1 20.92 -5.65 -36.10
CA MET A 1 20.72 -7.08 -35.72
C MET A 1 19.84 -7.06 -34.50
N THR A 2 18.75 -7.82 -34.49
CA THR A 2 17.86 -7.93 -33.33
C THR A 2 18.50 -8.85 -32.30
N GLU A 3 18.69 -8.34 -31.09
CA GLU A 3 19.15 -9.13 -29.94
C GLU A 3 17.96 -9.74 -29.21
N TYR A 4 18.16 -10.91 -28.59
CA TYR A 4 17.12 -11.64 -27.88
C TYR A 4 17.57 -11.91 -26.45
N ALA A 5 16.64 -11.86 -25.50
CA ALA A 5 16.95 -12.07 -24.09
C ALA A 5 17.21 -13.56 -23.79
N GLU A 6 18.40 -13.88 -23.28
CA GLU A 6 18.76 -15.24 -22.86
C GLU A 6 18.20 -15.60 -21.48
N GLN A 7 17.88 -14.60 -20.66
CA GLN A 7 17.26 -14.70 -19.34
C GLN A 7 16.20 -13.59 -19.21
N PRO A 8 15.22 -13.71 -18.28
CA PRO A 8 14.30 -12.62 -18.03
C PRO A 8 15.09 -11.36 -17.63
N CYS A 9 14.80 -10.23 -18.28
CA CYS A 9 15.45 -8.97 -17.95
C CYS A 9 14.45 -7.84 -17.81
N TYR A 10 14.87 -6.82 -17.07
CA TYR A 10 14.12 -5.61 -16.82
C TYR A 10 14.80 -4.45 -17.52
N ILE A 11 14.03 -3.69 -18.28
CA ILE A 11 14.48 -2.44 -18.90
C ILE A 11 13.73 -1.30 -18.22
N GLU A 12 14.47 -0.27 -17.81
CA GLU A 12 13.89 0.92 -17.20
C GLU A 12 13.65 1.98 -18.28
N GLN A 13 12.42 2.49 -18.36
CA GLN A 13 12.07 3.57 -19.29
C GLN A 13 11.47 4.73 -18.49
N VAL A 14 12.05 5.92 -18.70
CA VAL A 14 11.61 7.15 -18.05
C VAL A 14 10.62 7.88 -18.95
N THR A 15 9.51 8.35 -18.37
CA THR A 15 8.53 9.20 -19.03
C THR A 15 8.38 10.53 -18.30
N ALA A 16 8.02 11.57 -19.06
CA ALA A 16 7.59 12.82 -18.45
C ALA A 16 6.30 12.58 -17.64
N PRO A 17 6.14 13.24 -16.48
CA PRO A 17 4.94 13.08 -15.68
C PRO A 17 3.74 13.71 -16.39
N LEU A 18 2.55 13.13 -16.17
CA LEU A 18 1.31 13.77 -16.58
C LEU A 18 1.07 15.08 -15.81
N VAL A 19 1.47 15.11 -14.53
CA VAL A 19 1.37 16.27 -13.63
C VAL A 19 2.56 16.27 -12.68
N GLY A 20 3.15 17.44 -12.44
CA GLY A 20 4.27 17.61 -11.50
C GLY A 20 5.63 17.75 -12.19
N LEU A 21 6.71 17.56 -11.42
CA LEU A 21 8.09 17.79 -11.85
C LEU A 21 9.00 16.56 -11.70
N ILE A 22 8.43 15.42 -11.29
CA ILE A 22 9.15 14.18 -11.04
C ILE A 22 8.81 13.23 -12.18
N CYS A 23 9.79 12.82 -12.97
CA CYS A 23 9.59 11.85 -14.04
C CYS A 23 9.42 10.45 -13.46
N ASP A 24 8.49 9.68 -14.03
CA ASP A 24 8.22 8.32 -13.62
C ASP A 24 9.12 7.35 -14.39
N ARG A 25 9.76 6.43 -13.66
CA ARG A 25 10.57 5.34 -14.19
C ARG A 25 9.75 4.06 -14.18
N HIS A 26 9.35 3.61 -15.36
CA HIS A 26 8.62 2.36 -15.53
C HIS A 26 9.56 1.21 -15.84
N THR A 27 9.13 0.01 -15.47
CA THR A 27 9.85 -1.24 -15.77
C THR A 27 9.19 -1.94 -16.95
N VAL A 28 9.97 -2.39 -17.93
CA VAL A 28 9.54 -3.26 -19.02
C VAL A 28 10.13 -4.64 -18.77
N VAL A 29 9.30 -5.69 -18.85
CA VAL A 29 9.74 -7.07 -18.66
C VAL A 29 9.96 -7.72 -20.02
N VAL A 30 11.16 -8.24 -20.23
CA VAL A 30 11.49 -8.99 -21.44
C VAL A 30 11.63 -10.46 -21.06
N ALA A 31 10.75 -11.29 -21.59
CA ALA A 31 10.77 -12.73 -21.38
C ALA A 31 11.93 -13.39 -22.14
N VAL A 32 12.34 -14.58 -21.67
CA VAL A 32 13.35 -15.39 -22.36
C VAL A 32 12.92 -15.66 -23.80
N GLY A 33 13.83 -15.43 -24.75
CA GLY A 33 13.60 -15.61 -26.18
C GLY A 33 12.80 -14.49 -26.84
N ALA A 34 12.36 -13.46 -26.11
CA ALA A 34 11.79 -12.26 -26.69
C ALA A 34 12.89 -11.33 -27.21
N ALA A 35 12.57 -10.57 -28.26
CA ALA A 35 13.47 -9.54 -28.78
C ALA A 35 13.64 -8.43 -27.72
N ILE A 36 14.88 -8.01 -27.50
CA ILE A 36 15.18 -6.88 -26.61
C ILE A 36 14.71 -5.60 -27.31
N PRO A 37 13.78 -4.84 -26.71
CA PRO A 37 13.32 -3.58 -27.28
C PRO A 37 14.45 -2.58 -27.49
N THR A 38 14.36 -1.82 -28.58
CA THR A 38 15.30 -0.78 -29.01
C THR A 38 14.59 0.57 -29.16
N ASP A 39 15.35 1.66 -29.26
CA ASP A 39 14.79 3.00 -29.41
C ASP A 39 13.77 3.09 -30.56
N GLY A 40 12.59 3.60 -30.26
CA GLY A 40 11.45 3.70 -31.17
C GLY A 40 10.45 2.54 -31.04
N ASP A 41 10.81 1.44 -30.39
CA ASP A 41 9.89 0.32 -30.19
C ASP A 41 8.78 0.68 -29.21
N ARG A 42 7.56 0.24 -29.52
CA ARG A 42 6.40 0.38 -28.63
C ARG A 42 6.31 -0.83 -27.72
N VAL A 43 6.31 -0.57 -26.41
CA VAL A 43 6.30 -1.61 -25.37
C VAL A 43 5.22 -1.36 -24.35
N GLU A 44 4.79 -2.43 -23.69
CA GLU A 44 3.94 -2.38 -22.50
C GLU A 44 4.85 -2.55 -21.27
N THR A 45 4.63 -1.70 -20.27
CA THR A 45 5.36 -1.74 -19.00
C THR A 45 4.72 -2.75 -18.04
N LEU A 46 5.42 -3.04 -16.94
CA LEU A 46 4.96 -3.94 -15.88
C LEU A 46 3.62 -3.51 -15.28
N CYS A 47 3.35 -2.20 -15.20
CA CYS A 47 2.05 -1.68 -14.75
C CYS A 47 0.97 -1.63 -15.86
N GLY A 48 1.24 -2.14 -17.06
CA GLY A 48 0.31 -2.15 -18.20
C GLY A 48 0.28 -0.85 -19.02
N GLN A 49 1.11 0.15 -18.69
CA GLN A 49 1.17 1.38 -19.47
C GLN A 49 1.99 1.19 -20.75
N TRP A 50 1.45 1.65 -21.88
CA TRP A 50 2.15 1.66 -23.17
C TRP A 50 3.10 2.86 -23.30
N MET A 51 4.30 2.63 -23.84
CA MET A 51 5.28 3.68 -24.11
C MET A 51 6.20 3.35 -25.29
N ILE A 52 6.98 4.35 -25.71
CA ILE A 52 8.02 4.21 -26.72
C ILE A 52 9.37 4.17 -26.01
N ILE A 53 10.18 3.15 -26.31
CA ILE A 53 11.56 3.09 -25.83
C ILE A 53 12.37 4.23 -26.43
N GLY A 54 13.17 4.90 -25.61
CA GLY A 54 13.99 5.99 -26.08
C GLY A 54 14.72 6.69 -24.95
N PRO A 55 15.48 7.75 -25.28
CA PRO A 55 16.21 8.51 -24.28
C PRO A 55 15.25 9.11 -23.24
N PRO A 56 15.71 9.29 -21.99
CA PRO A 56 14.91 9.98 -20.98
C PRO A 56 14.57 11.41 -21.44
N PRO A 57 13.41 11.95 -21.02
CA PRO A 57 13.03 13.30 -21.37
C PRO A 57 14.04 14.30 -20.78
N THR A 58 14.39 15.34 -21.54
CA THR A 58 15.26 16.43 -21.07
C THR A 58 14.52 17.45 -20.20
N GLU A 59 13.20 17.53 -20.36
CA GLU A 59 12.31 18.44 -19.64
C GLU A 59 11.17 17.64 -19.01
N ALA A 60 10.82 17.96 -17.76
CA ALA A 60 9.68 17.33 -17.08
C ALA A 60 8.35 17.97 -17.54
N VAL A 61 8.38 19.28 -17.76
CA VAL A 61 7.34 20.11 -18.37
C VAL A 61 8.02 21.20 -19.20
N PRO A 62 7.32 21.84 -20.16
CA PRO A 62 7.96 22.82 -21.05
C PRO A 62 8.75 23.91 -20.32
N GLY A 63 10.06 23.97 -20.60
CA GLY A 63 10.98 24.95 -20.01
C GLY A 63 11.49 24.61 -18.60
N ILE A 64 11.12 23.46 -18.03
CA ILE A 64 11.65 22.98 -16.74
C ILE A 64 12.46 21.70 -16.97
N PRO A 65 13.79 21.72 -16.70
CA PRO A 65 14.64 20.55 -16.86
C PRO A 65 14.18 19.36 -16.02
N ALA A 66 14.24 18.15 -16.58
CA ALA A 66 13.96 16.90 -15.89
C ALA A 66 15.15 16.52 -14.99
N THR A 67 15.17 17.01 -13.75
CA THR A 67 16.26 16.72 -12.80
C THR A 67 15.92 15.69 -11.73
N HIS A 68 14.64 15.30 -11.63
CA HIS A 68 14.15 14.40 -10.59
C HIS A 68 13.40 13.21 -11.22
N PHE A 69 13.63 12.03 -10.66
CA PHE A 69 13.09 10.76 -11.13
C PHE A 69 12.63 9.94 -9.93
N ALA A 70 11.51 9.25 -10.07
CA ALA A 70 11.03 8.26 -9.11
C ALA A 70 10.60 6.99 -9.83
N ASP A 71 10.66 5.84 -9.14
CA ASP A 71 10.09 4.61 -9.66
C ASP A 71 8.56 4.76 -9.74
N CYS A 72 7.97 4.31 -10.84
CA CYS A 72 6.51 4.25 -10.97
C CYS A 72 5.96 3.39 -9.83
N ALA A 73 5.05 3.96 -9.03
CA ALA A 73 4.53 3.31 -7.83
C ALA A 73 3.94 1.93 -8.12
N ASP A 74 3.22 1.77 -9.24
CA ASP A 74 2.60 0.51 -9.64
C ASP A 74 3.64 -0.51 -10.12
N CYS A 75 4.64 -0.09 -10.93
CA CYS A 75 5.73 -0.99 -11.34
C CYS A 75 6.53 -1.45 -10.12
N HIS A 76 6.80 -0.54 -9.19
CA HIS A 76 7.49 -0.85 -7.94
C HIS A 76 6.68 -1.82 -7.07
N ALA A 77 5.37 -1.62 -6.92
CA ALA A 77 4.49 -2.50 -6.15
C ALA A 77 4.48 -3.94 -6.70
N ILE A 78 4.44 -4.10 -8.02
CA ILE A 78 4.48 -5.41 -8.67
C ILE A 78 5.88 -6.04 -8.55
N ARG A 79 6.95 -5.29 -8.84
CA ARG A 79 8.33 -5.80 -8.83
C ARG A 79 8.78 -6.24 -7.44
N THR A 80 8.37 -5.48 -6.42
CA THR A 80 8.81 -5.74 -5.06
C THR A 80 8.16 -6.99 -4.50
N GLU A 81 7.08 -7.51 -5.11
CA GLU A 81 6.38 -8.76 -4.74
C GLU A 81 6.64 -9.07 -3.27
N GLU A 82 6.22 -8.16 -2.37
CA GLU A 82 6.27 -8.52 -0.95
C GLU A 82 5.36 -9.75 -0.89
N PRO A 83 5.89 -10.95 -0.55
CA PRO A 83 5.02 -12.09 -0.34
C PRO A 83 3.98 -11.56 0.62
N GLU A 84 2.69 -11.62 0.26
CA GLU A 84 1.60 -11.09 1.08
C GLU A 84 1.97 -11.34 2.54
N ASN A 85 2.48 -10.30 3.20
CA ASN A 85 3.29 -10.52 4.40
C ASN A 85 2.27 -10.69 5.49
N GLU A 86 1.75 -11.92 5.60
CA GLU A 86 0.65 -12.40 6.43
C GLU A 86 -0.10 -11.21 7.01
N GLN A 87 -0.79 -10.43 6.16
CA GLN A 87 -1.31 -9.07 6.46
C GLN A 87 -1.23 -8.83 7.95
N ALA A 88 -0.11 -8.29 8.46
CA ALA A 88 0.08 -8.16 9.89
C ALA A 88 -1.12 -7.37 10.38
N SER A 89 -2.10 -8.08 10.96
CA SER A 89 -3.51 -7.71 10.86
C SER A 89 -3.61 -6.24 11.20
N ALA A 90 -3.87 -5.42 10.17
CA ALA A 90 -3.74 -3.97 10.34
C ALA A 90 -4.56 -3.64 11.59
N PRO A 91 -3.94 -3.07 12.63
CA PRO A 91 -4.49 -3.12 13.97
C PRO A 91 -5.91 -2.59 13.90
N LEU A 92 -6.89 -3.44 14.26
CA LEU A 92 -8.32 -3.17 14.05
C LEU A 92 -8.62 -1.76 14.56
N ARG A 93 -9.09 -0.90 13.66
CA ARG A 93 -9.42 0.49 13.96
C ARG A 93 -10.93 0.61 14.08
N PHE A 94 -11.35 1.16 15.20
CA PHE A 94 -12.75 1.45 15.47
C PHE A 94 -12.96 2.96 15.46
N PHE A 95 -13.98 3.43 14.72
CA PHE A 95 -14.34 4.83 14.62
C PHE A 95 -15.54 5.10 15.52
N VAL A 96 -15.31 5.82 16.62
CA VAL A 96 -16.32 6.02 17.66
C VAL A 96 -16.59 7.49 17.90
N ARG A 97 -17.85 7.82 18.20
CA ARG A 97 -18.24 9.14 18.69
C ARG A 97 -19.29 9.01 19.79
N LEU A 98 -19.50 10.09 20.54
CA LEU A 98 -20.70 10.19 21.38
C LEU A 98 -21.90 10.49 20.48
N ARG A 99 -23.03 9.83 20.73
CA ARG A 99 -24.26 10.06 19.98
C ARG A 99 -24.65 11.55 20.05
N GLY A 100 -24.94 12.13 18.89
CA GLY A 100 -25.26 13.56 18.77
C GLY A 100 -24.04 14.49 18.67
N THR A 101 -22.82 13.96 18.65
CA THR A 101 -21.60 14.75 18.38
C THR A 101 -21.10 14.55 16.95
N VAL A 102 -20.22 15.46 16.49
CA VAL A 102 -19.67 15.42 15.12
C VAL A 102 -18.29 14.75 15.10
N ASP A 103 -17.49 14.92 16.17
CA ASP A 103 -16.11 14.46 16.24
C ASP A 103 -15.98 12.94 16.40
N VAL A 104 -15.31 12.31 15.45
CA VAL A 104 -15.02 10.88 15.41
C VAL A 104 -13.60 10.60 15.90
N HIS A 105 -13.48 9.69 16.86
CA HIS A 105 -12.21 9.29 17.44
C HIS A 105 -11.83 7.88 16.99
N ILE A 106 -10.54 7.64 16.81
CA ILE A 106 -10.01 6.33 16.41
C ILE A 106 -9.54 5.60 17.65
N ALA A 107 -10.02 4.39 17.86
CA ALA A 107 -9.54 3.47 18.89
C ALA A 107 -8.97 2.19 18.27
N SER A 108 -8.01 1.57 18.96
CA SER A 108 -7.36 0.33 18.52
C SER A 108 -7.86 -0.91 19.28
N ALA A 109 -8.80 -0.73 20.20
CA ALA A 109 -9.43 -1.79 20.97
C ALA A 109 -10.91 -1.85 20.61
N ASP A 110 -11.46 -3.06 20.61
CA ASP A 110 -12.87 -3.27 20.33
C ASP A 110 -13.74 -2.65 21.46
N PRO A 111 -14.63 -1.69 21.13
CA PRO A 111 -15.45 -1.00 22.11
C PRO A 111 -16.48 -1.92 22.79
N THR A 112 -16.74 -3.10 22.26
CA THR A 112 -17.73 -4.05 22.81
C THR A 112 -17.18 -4.90 23.96
N ILE A 113 -15.85 -5.04 24.05
CA ILE A 113 -15.18 -5.87 25.08
C ILE A 113 -14.31 -5.03 26.03
N ALA A 114 -14.02 -3.78 25.69
CA ALA A 114 -13.13 -2.94 26.50
C ALA A 114 -13.83 -2.37 27.74
N GLU A 115 -13.26 -2.61 28.92
CA GLU A 115 -13.67 -1.95 30.18
C GLU A 115 -13.35 -0.44 30.18
N LEU A 116 -12.45 -0.02 29.30
CA LEU A 116 -12.10 1.38 29.08
C LEU A 116 -11.58 1.53 27.65
N LEU A 117 -12.31 2.29 26.83
CA LEU A 117 -11.87 2.59 25.47
C LEU A 117 -11.01 3.83 25.48
N ILE A 118 -9.73 3.68 25.12
CA ILE A 118 -8.80 4.81 24.96
C ILE A 118 -8.54 5.01 23.47
N THR A 119 -8.88 6.21 23.01
CA THR A 119 -8.66 6.64 21.63
C THR A 119 -7.23 7.13 21.43
N GLN A 120 -6.80 7.24 20.17
CA GLN A 120 -5.46 7.73 19.83
C GLN A 120 -5.19 9.16 20.34
N CYS A 121 -6.21 10.02 20.40
CA CYS A 121 -6.04 11.37 20.94
C CYS A 121 -5.96 11.41 22.47
N GLY A 122 -6.10 10.26 23.15
CA GLY A 122 -6.10 10.12 24.60
C GLY A 122 -7.47 10.28 25.25
N ARG A 123 -8.53 10.49 24.47
CA ARG A 123 -9.91 10.52 25.00
C ARG A 123 -10.30 9.13 25.49
N ARG A 124 -10.95 9.09 26.65
CA ARG A 124 -11.36 7.87 27.35
C ARG A 124 -12.87 7.77 27.37
N PHE A 125 -13.40 6.60 27.05
CA PHE A 125 -14.81 6.28 27.16
C PHE A 125 -15.00 5.05 28.05
N ARG A 126 -16.06 5.07 28.86
CA ARG A 126 -16.40 4.02 29.80
C ARG A 126 -17.59 3.19 29.30
N PRO A 127 -17.73 1.94 29.76
CA PRO A 127 -18.95 1.18 29.63
C PRO A 127 -20.15 2.01 30.13
N GLY A 128 -21.16 2.17 29.27
CA GLY A 128 -22.35 2.98 29.55
C GLY A 128 -22.35 4.37 28.90
N ASP A 129 -21.24 4.84 28.34
CA ASP A 129 -21.25 6.02 27.47
C ASP A 129 -22.09 5.73 26.21
N ASP A 130 -22.93 6.68 25.78
CA ASP A 130 -23.76 6.54 24.57
C ASP A 130 -22.90 6.71 23.31
N LEU A 131 -22.15 5.66 23.00
CA LEU A 131 -21.24 5.60 21.87
C LEU A 131 -21.96 5.09 20.62
N GLU A 132 -21.61 5.70 19.50
CA GLU A 132 -21.94 5.24 18.15
C GLU A 132 -20.66 4.78 17.47
N LEU A 133 -20.67 3.55 16.96
CA LEU A 133 -19.64 3.01 16.07
C LEU A 133 -20.00 3.38 14.63
N LEU A 134 -19.03 3.90 13.90
CA LEU A 134 -19.18 4.40 12.54
C LEU A 134 -18.32 3.61 11.57
N ASP A 135 -18.75 3.59 10.30
CA ASP A 135 -17.93 3.08 9.21
C ASP A 135 -16.81 4.07 8.86
N ALA A 136 -15.76 3.58 8.21
CA ALA A 136 -14.67 4.41 7.74
C ALA A 136 -15.20 5.42 6.70
N GLY A 137 -14.96 6.72 6.95
CA GLY A 137 -15.43 7.81 6.09
C GLY A 137 -16.67 8.53 6.62
N ASP A 138 -17.32 8.01 7.66
CA ASP A 138 -18.47 8.67 8.28
C ASP A 138 -18.07 9.63 9.39
N GLY A 139 -18.59 10.85 9.34
CA GLY A 139 -18.39 11.91 10.34
C GLY A 139 -17.11 12.74 10.15
N ALA A 140 -16.89 13.73 11.03
CA ALA A 140 -15.69 14.55 10.97
C ALA A 140 -14.61 13.95 11.90
N PRO A 141 -13.42 13.59 11.42
CA PRO A 141 -12.40 13.00 12.26
C PRO A 141 -11.87 14.04 13.26
N CYS A 142 -11.67 13.62 14.50
CA CYS A 142 -10.89 14.37 15.46
C CYS A 142 -9.49 14.61 14.88
N VAL A 143 -9.13 15.87 14.67
CA VAL A 143 -7.86 16.28 14.02
C VAL A 143 -6.65 15.58 14.64
N ARG A 144 -6.63 15.41 15.97
CA ARG A 144 -5.53 14.73 16.66
C ARG A 144 -5.49 13.23 16.36
N CYS A 145 -6.62 12.55 16.33
CA CYS A 145 -6.69 11.15 15.90
C CYS A 145 -6.26 11.00 14.43
N LEU A 146 -6.69 11.92 13.56
CA LEU A 146 -6.30 11.92 12.15
C LEU A 146 -4.77 12.04 12.00
N LEU A 147 -4.16 13.06 12.60
CA LEU A 147 -2.71 13.30 12.50
C LEU A 147 -1.89 12.13 13.06
N LEU A 148 -2.32 11.52 14.17
CA LEU A 148 -1.64 10.37 14.76
C LEU A 148 -1.79 9.11 13.89
N SER A 149 -2.95 8.92 13.25
CA SER A 149 -3.18 7.79 12.35
C SER A 149 -2.29 7.84 11.11
N LEU A 150 -2.01 9.04 10.59
CA LEU A 150 -1.09 9.28 9.49
C LEU A 150 0.37 9.06 9.91
N SER A 151 0.73 9.46 11.13
CA SER A 151 2.10 9.31 11.66
C SER A 151 2.48 7.85 11.95
N GLY A 152 1.52 7.03 12.39
CA GLY A 152 1.71 5.58 12.52
C GLY A 152 1.97 4.91 11.17
N SER A 153 1.32 5.41 10.10
CA SER A 153 1.58 4.96 8.74
C SER A 153 3.00 5.27 8.29
N LEU A 154 3.52 6.47 8.59
CA LEU A 154 4.88 6.87 8.20
C LEU A 154 5.98 6.06 8.92
N ARG A 155 5.79 5.74 10.21
CA ARG A 155 6.72 4.88 10.95
C ARG A 155 6.74 3.42 10.49
N GLN A 156 5.64 2.94 9.91
CA GLN A 156 5.60 1.60 9.32
C GLN A 156 6.47 1.54 8.05
N VAL A 157 6.55 2.64 7.29
CA VAL A 157 7.47 2.78 6.16
C VAL A 157 8.93 2.78 6.63
N ASP A 158 9.24 3.49 7.72
CA ASP A 158 10.62 3.55 8.27
C ASP A 158 11.05 2.23 8.96
N ALA A 159 10.13 1.54 9.65
CA ALA A 159 10.44 0.28 10.33
C ALA A 159 10.63 -0.89 9.36
N ALA A 160 9.86 -0.94 8.26
CA ALA A 160 10.08 -1.88 7.17
C ALA A 160 11.46 -1.64 6.52
N ALA A 161 11.85 -0.38 6.30
CA ALA A 161 13.17 -0.02 5.80
C ALA A 161 14.33 -0.38 6.76
N SER A 162 14.07 -0.38 8.07
CA SER A 162 15.08 -0.70 9.09
C SER A 162 15.23 -2.21 9.35
N LEU A 163 14.19 -3.02 9.13
CA LEU A 163 14.26 -4.48 9.29
C LEU A 163 14.86 -5.19 8.07
N ALA A 164 14.73 -4.61 6.87
CA ALA A 164 15.36 -5.12 5.64
C ALA A 164 16.91 -5.09 5.66
N GLN A 165 17.52 -4.34 6.58
CA GLN A 165 18.99 -4.27 6.73
C GLN A 165 19.56 -5.31 7.70
N SER A 166 18.72 -6.10 8.37
CA SER A 166 19.14 -6.98 9.48
C SER A 166 18.99 -8.48 9.18
N SER A 167 18.58 -8.87 7.98
CA SER A 167 18.28 -10.28 7.66
C SER A 167 19.49 -11.01 7.05
N THR A 168 20.29 -11.64 7.91
CA THR A 168 21.24 -12.69 7.50
C THR A 168 20.44 -13.90 6.98
N PRO A 169 20.75 -14.47 5.79
CA PRO A 169 19.95 -15.56 5.22
C PRO A 169 20.17 -16.86 5.99
N LEU A 170 19.07 -17.46 6.48
CA LEU A 170 19.04 -18.85 6.95
C LEU A 170 18.69 -19.80 5.79
N PRO A 171 19.20 -21.04 5.80
CA PRO A 171 19.01 -21.98 4.70
C PRO A 171 17.60 -22.59 4.69
N HIS A 172 17.04 -22.69 3.49
CA HIS A 172 15.80 -23.39 3.16
C HIS A 172 15.82 -24.88 3.55
N PRO A 173 14.70 -25.40 4.09
CA PRO A 173 14.27 -26.76 3.81
C PRO A 173 13.02 -26.80 2.93
N ALA A 174 12.89 -27.94 2.26
CA ALA A 174 12.10 -28.22 1.09
C ALA A 174 10.57 -28.27 1.28
N ALA A 175 9.91 -28.13 0.13
CA ALA A 175 8.47 -28.13 -0.14
C ALA A 175 7.67 -29.31 0.46
N ALA A 176 6.42 -29.03 0.81
CA ALA A 176 5.34 -30.00 0.78
C ALA A 176 4.02 -29.34 0.34
N ILE A 177 3.42 -29.95 -0.68
CA ILE A 177 2.17 -29.61 -1.35
C ILE A 177 0.99 -30.10 -0.50
N ASN A 178 -0.07 -29.30 -0.34
CA ASN A 178 -1.44 -29.85 -0.42
C ASN A 178 -2.53 -28.77 -0.62
N PRO A 179 -3.58 -29.07 -1.41
CA PRO A 179 -4.72 -28.19 -1.68
C PRO A 179 -5.93 -28.54 -0.82
N PHE A 180 -6.71 -27.55 -0.33
CA PHE A 180 -8.19 -27.61 -0.15
C PHE A 180 -8.71 -26.49 0.75
N TRP A 181 -9.36 -25.45 0.20
CA TRP A 181 -10.34 -24.64 0.96
C TRP A 181 -11.48 -24.22 0.02
N SER A 182 -12.70 -24.66 0.35
CA SER A 182 -13.95 -24.06 -0.11
C SER A 182 -14.59 -23.37 1.09
N VAL A 183 -14.93 -22.10 0.94
CA VAL A 183 -15.64 -21.28 1.95
C VAL A 183 -17.06 -21.00 1.46
N PRO A 184 -18.08 -21.01 2.34
CA PRO A 184 -19.24 -20.18 2.17
C PRO A 184 -19.27 -19.04 3.20
N ILE A 185 -19.39 -17.81 2.67
CA ILE A 185 -19.54 -16.56 3.41
C ILE A 185 -20.97 -16.50 3.98
N GLY A 186 -21.08 -16.38 5.31
CA GLY A 186 -22.34 -16.11 6.00
C GLY A 186 -22.24 -14.79 6.76
N VAL A 187 -23.02 -13.79 6.33
CA VAL A 187 -23.21 -12.52 7.04
C VAL A 187 -24.03 -12.76 8.32
N ARG A 188 -23.59 -12.23 9.47
CA ARG A 188 -24.37 -12.19 10.72
C ARG A 188 -24.43 -10.76 11.26
N VAL A 189 -25.66 -10.29 11.48
CA VAL A 189 -25.99 -9.10 12.26
C VAL A 189 -26.32 -9.56 13.69
N VAL A 190 -25.77 -8.91 14.72
CA VAL A 190 -26.13 -9.17 16.13
C VAL A 190 -26.42 -7.85 16.85
N PRO A 191 -27.57 -7.70 17.54
CA PRO A 191 -27.89 -6.52 18.33
C PRO A 191 -27.24 -6.58 19.73
N TRP A 192 -26.81 -5.41 20.21
CA TRP A 192 -26.20 -5.22 21.54
C TRP A 192 -27.29 -5.21 22.63
N ALA A 193 -27.26 -6.19 23.54
CA ALA A 193 -28.16 -6.29 24.69
C ALA A 193 -27.49 -5.78 25.98
N ARG A 194 -28.29 -5.09 26.79
CA ARG A 194 -27.94 -4.56 28.12
C ARG A 194 -27.98 -5.68 29.17
N HIS A 195 -26.97 -5.75 30.02
CA HIS A 195 -27.09 -6.26 31.39
C HIS A 195 -26.35 -5.33 32.34
#